data_AF-A7ATS0-F1
#
_entry.id   AF-A7ATS0-F1
#
_cell.length_a   1.000
_cell.length_b   1.000
_cell.length_c   1.000
_cell.angle_alpha   90.00
_cell.angle_beta   90.00
_cell.angle_gamma   90.00
#
_symmetry.space_group_name_H-M   'P 1'
#
loop_
_entity.id
_entity.type
_entity.pdbx_description
1 polymer ?
#
loop_
_entity_poly.entity_id
_entity_poly.type
_entity_poly.pdbx_seq_one_letter_code
_entity_poly.pdbx_strand_id
1 'polypeptide(L)'
;MGAPFEFADSIFKGLGGEWHTKFKPLFAGDGMFERITVFLLGLTLLQPVMLTLAGSAFACRRFGLPPETIGIFLGVTYILQTFCNFLGWVTTTLISKYIINGDEYRKYGIYIQGSYSMVLLFAHCMLLIRLLIVFSTGIGDKRITTYYWTLVSTGFCFGAVNGTIRTMSPMNNTFFNIGFSVTGTCVTCLHLTVKKLLPKGRELSYWTLYCHILFAIILSLVSGIMWTIVVIFDRLGPPKPEYSSDASGYPDQSEALTTAAPFFIMLWGCWGFVFFFYPGISPFSILRFCDCQALMYICMCIETCIGLSMYALKTYGQIGDKWTAGKLGPIDINTQLGVQLDTNVLKSNSLFSSHVWTSPNFLLWCCFYAGYITIATIFILTMHYPDGVIGKIFFQRKFFIYPMTMFLVFTGNISMNLCWNAVWGNMVGEKGSNNASRGLVMTILGLGELLILLSSRILSEGYLRSFRAGKAAVESGLPYPTDRMGFVSSFFYWVQRGVVGGSKVFVGVFTTDVRTKVMV
;
A
#
# COMPACT_ATOMS: atom_id res chain seq x y z
N MET A 1 -22.73 -32.74 8.58
CA MET A 1 -21.47 -32.06 9.01
C MET A 1 -21.78 -30.88 9.95
N GLY A 2 -22.41 -31.10 11.11
CA GLY A 2 -22.82 -30.03 12.06
C GLY A 2 -21.93 -29.87 13.30
N ALA A 3 -21.09 -30.86 13.60
CA ALA A 3 -20.33 -30.93 14.85
C ALA A 3 -19.30 -29.79 15.10
N PRO A 4 -18.59 -29.23 14.10
CA PRO A 4 -17.65 -28.13 14.35
C PRO A 4 -18.35 -26.82 14.75
N PHE A 5 -19.60 -26.64 14.30
CA PHE A 5 -20.35 -25.39 14.49
C PHE A 5 -21.14 -25.38 15.81
N GLU A 6 -21.64 -26.53 16.27
CA GLU A 6 -22.23 -26.68 17.61
C GLU A 6 -21.19 -26.44 18.72
N PHE A 7 -19.94 -26.84 18.49
CA PHE A 7 -18.84 -26.56 19.42
C PHE A 7 -18.51 -25.07 19.53
N ALA A 8 -18.49 -24.35 18.39
CA ALA A 8 -18.33 -22.90 18.40
C ALA A 8 -19.50 -22.22 19.12
N ASP A 9 -20.75 -22.58 18.79
CA ASP A 9 -21.95 -22.01 19.42
C ASP A 9 -22.02 -22.30 20.93
N SER A 10 -21.55 -23.48 21.36
CA SER A 10 -21.37 -23.87 22.77
C SER A 10 -20.34 -23.02 23.50
N ILE A 11 -19.16 -22.80 22.90
CA ILE A 11 -18.11 -21.94 23.45
C ILE A 11 -18.58 -20.48 23.54
N PHE A 12 -19.27 -19.97 22.50
CA PHE A 12 -19.77 -18.60 22.46
C PHE A 12 -20.92 -18.38 23.44
N LYS A 13 -21.81 -19.35 23.65
CA LYS A 13 -22.85 -19.29 24.69
C LYS A 13 -22.26 -19.36 26.11
N GLY A 14 -21.20 -20.16 26.31
CA GLY A 14 -20.49 -20.25 27.60
C GLY A 14 -19.70 -18.99 27.95
N LEU A 15 -19.11 -18.30 26.96
CA LEU A 15 -18.40 -17.03 27.14
C LEU A 15 -19.34 -15.80 27.09
N GLY A 16 -20.56 -15.95 26.58
CA GLY A 16 -21.37 -14.86 26.01
C GLY A 16 -22.25 -14.06 26.96
N GLY A 17 -22.50 -14.50 28.20
CA GLY A 17 -23.39 -13.73 29.11
C GLY A 17 -22.67 -12.56 29.81
N GLU A 18 -21.64 -12.90 30.58
CA GLU A 18 -20.96 -11.97 31.47
C GLU A 18 -19.97 -11.07 30.71
N TRP A 19 -19.20 -11.65 29.77
CA TRP A 19 -18.25 -10.90 28.95
C TRP A 19 -18.91 -9.99 27.93
N HIS A 20 -20.02 -10.42 27.31
CA HIS A 20 -20.77 -9.55 26.42
C HIS A 20 -21.30 -8.33 27.17
N THR A 21 -21.83 -8.52 28.39
CA THR A 21 -22.28 -7.41 29.25
C THR A 21 -21.12 -6.48 29.62
N LYS A 22 -19.93 -7.02 29.91
CA LYS A 22 -18.73 -6.25 30.28
C LYS A 22 -18.13 -5.45 29.11
N PHE A 23 -18.20 -5.98 27.89
CA PHE A 23 -17.64 -5.33 26.69
C PHE A 23 -18.67 -4.54 25.88
N LYS A 24 -19.97 -4.74 26.09
CA LYS A 24 -21.06 -3.96 25.47
C LYS A 24 -20.86 -2.43 25.60
N PRO A 25 -20.35 -1.87 26.72
CA PRO A 25 -20.03 -0.45 26.82
C PRO A 25 -18.96 0.03 25.82
N LEU A 26 -17.99 -0.81 25.42
CA LEU A 26 -16.97 -0.43 24.42
C LEU A 26 -17.59 -0.19 23.03
N PHE A 27 -18.71 -0.84 22.76
CA PHE A 27 -19.48 -0.71 21.53
C PHE A 27 -20.69 0.21 21.68
N ALA A 28 -20.93 0.76 22.89
CA ALA A 28 -21.97 1.74 23.13
C ALA A 28 -21.45 3.14 22.73
N GLY A 29 -22.06 3.76 21.71
CA GLY A 29 -21.66 5.07 21.16
C GLY A 29 -21.33 5.00 19.66
N ASP A 30 -20.62 6.02 19.13
CA ASP A 30 -20.40 6.26 17.69
C ASP A 30 -19.43 5.25 16.99
N GLY A 31 -19.15 4.10 17.58
CA GLY A 31 -18.21 3.10 17.04
C GLY A 31 -16.73 3.48 17.20
N MET A 32 -16.38 4.29 18.20
CA MET A 32 -15.00 4.78 18.43
C MET A 32 -13.99 3.64 18.63
N PHE A 33 -14.35 2.57 19.34
CA PHE A 33 -13.46 1.44 19.58
C PHE A 33 -13.05 0.74 18.28
N GLU A 34 -13.99 0.50 17.36
CA GLU A 34 -13.70 -0.08 16.05
C GLU A 34 -12.79 0.84 15.23
N ARG A 35 -13.06 2.16 15.22
CA ARG A 35 -12.23 3.15 14.50
C ARG A 35 -10.77 3.15 14.99
N ILE A 36 -10.55 3.12 16.30
CA ILE A 36 -9.20 3.04 16.89
C ILE A 36 -8.54 1.71 16.52
N THR A 37 -9.28 0.60 16.62
CA THR A 37 -8.77 -0.73 16.27
C THR A 37 -8.33 -0.78 14.80
N VAL A 38 -9.17 -0.30 13.89
CA VAL A 38 -8.87 -0.25 12.45
C VAL A 38 -7.70 0.68 12.15
N PHE A 39 -7.58 1.82 12.83
CA PHE A 39 -6.40 2.68 12.74
C PHE A 39 -5.12 1.94 13.18
N LEU A 40 -5.14 1.24 14.32
CA LEU A 40 -3.99 0.47 14.82
C LEU A 40 -3.62 -0.71 13.93
N LEU A 41 -4.60 -1.36 13.30
CA LEU A 41 -4.35 -2.40 12.30
C LEU A 41 -3.63 -1.83 11.08
N GLY A 42 -4.03 -0.62 10.64
CA GLY A 42 -3.30 0.12 9.61
C GLY A 42 -1.84 0.33 10.01
N LEU A 43 -1.62 0.87 11.21
CA LEU A 43 -0.28 1.13 11.75
C LEU A 43 0.57 -0.15 11.88
N THR A 44 -0.06 -1.27 12.25
CA THR A 44 0.60 -2.56 12.49
C THR A 44 1.08 -3.19 11.19
N LEU A 45 0.16 -3.32 10.24
CA LEU A 45 0.36 -4.16 9.06
C LEU A 45 1.44 -3.61 8.11
N LEU A 46 1.67 -2.29 8.15
CA LEU A 46 2.70 -1.64 7.33
C LEU A 46 4.09 -1.65 7.99
N GLN A 47 4.21 -2.02 9.27
CA GLN A 47 5.52 -2.06 9.97
C GLN A 47 6.57 -2.91 9.25
N PRO A 48 6.27 -4.13 8.75
CA PRO A 48 7.29 -4.96 8.11
C PRO A 48 7.72 -4.41 6.76
N VAL A 49 6.84 -3.70 6.05
CA VAL A 49 7.20 -2.98 4.82
C VAL A 49 8.15 -1.83 5.16
N MET A 50 7.88 -1.09 6.24
CA MET A 50 8.79 -0.05 6.71
C MET A 50 10.12 -0.60 7.21
N LEU A 51 10.14 -1.82 7.76
CA LEU A 51 11.36 -2.53 8.10
C LEU A 51 12.19 -2.89 6.85
N THR A 52 11.53 -3.26 5.75
CA THR A 52 12.21 -3.44 4.45
C THR A 52 12.74 -2.11 3.92
N LEU A 53 11.96 -1.03 3.97
CA LEU A 53 12.35 0.27 3.41
C LEU A 53 13.43 0.97 4.26
N ALA A 54 13.14 1.27 5.52
CA ALA A 54 14.04 2.01 6.41
C ALA A 54 15.08 1.11 7.09
N GLY A 55 14.79 -0.18 7.25
CA GLY A 55 15.61 -1.13 8.00
C GLY A 55 16.66 -1.88 7.17
N SER A 56 16.52 -1.97 5.84
CA SER A 56 17.43 -2.75 4.97
C SER A 56 18.90 -2.41 5.15
N ALA A 57 19.22 -1.13 5.33
CA ALA A 57 20.61 -0.70 5.53
C ALA A 57 21.20 -1.20 6.85
N PHE A 58 20.43 -1.14 7.93
CA PHE A 58 20.84 -1.63 9.24
C PHE A 58 20.95 -3.15 9.23
N ALA A 59 20.03 -3.85 8.56
CA ALA A 59 20.07 -5.28 8.37
C ALA A 59 21.32 -5.72 7.58
N CYS A 60 21.60 -5.09 6.43
CA CYS A 60 22.78 -5.42 5.62
C CYS A 60 24.09 -5.24 6.40
N ARG A 61 24.25 -4.13 7.11
CA ARG A 61 25.42 -3.89 7.97
C ARG A 61 25.56 -4.96 9.05
N ARG A 62 24.46 -5.34 9.68
CA ARG A 62 24.44 -6.37 10.73
C ARG A 62 24.84 -7.75 10.20
N PHE A 63 24.39 -8.10 9.00
CA PHE A 63 24.73 -9.35 8.35
C PHE A 63 26.11 -9.34 7.67
N GLY A 64 26.85 -8.22 7.69
CA GLY A 64 28.18 -8.11 7.10
C GLY A 64 28.19 -7.88 5.59
N LEU A 65 27.09 -7.41 5.02
CA LEU A 65 27.01 -7.07 3.60
C LEU A 65 27.58 -5.68 3.30
N PRO A 66 28.27 -5.52 2.15
CA PRO A 66 28.86 -4.25 1.78
C PRO A 66 27.79 -3.20 1.40
N PRO A 67 27.99 -1.90 1.67
CA PRO A 67 26.97 -0.86 1.53
C PRO A 67 26.35 -0.74 0.12
N GLU A 68 27.11 -1.07 -0.91
CA GLU A 68 26.71 -1.03 -2.32
C GLU A 68 25.54 -1.99 -2.60
N THR A 69 25.41 -3.03 -1.78
CA THR A 69 24.42 -4.09 -1.96
C THR A 69 23.07 -3.80 -1.30
N ILE A 70 22.97 -2.76 -0.47
CA ILE A 70 21.75 -2.39 0.27
C ILE A 70 20.58 -2.14 -0.68
N GLY A 71 20.82 -1.44 -1.79
CA GLY A 71 19.78 -1.15 -2.77
C GLY A 71 19.24 -2.42 -3.43
N ILE A 72 20.12 -3.38 -3.74
CA ILE A 72 19.75 -4.67 -4.34
C ILE A 72 18.96 -5.51 -3.33
N PHE A 73 19.43 -5.61 -2.08
CA PHE A 73 18.74 -6.31 -1.01
C PHE A 73 17.34 -5.73 -0.77
N LEU A 74 17.23 -4.40 -0.69
CA LEU A 74 15.95 -3.70 -0.55
C LEU A 74 15.03 -4.02 -1.74
N GLY A 75 15.52 -3.90 -2.97
CA GLY A 75 14.72 -4.15 -4.18
C GLY A 75 14.19 -5.59 -4.24
N VAL A 76 15.07 -6.58 -4.07
CA VAL A 76 14.72 -8.02 -4.10
C VAL A 76 13.75 -8.38 -2.99
N THR A 77 13.98 -7.89 -1.76
CA THR A 77 13.09 -8.14 -0.62
C THR A 77 11.73 -7.50 -0.84
N TYR A 78 11.71 -6.26 -1.32
CA TYR A 78 10.46 -5.51 -1.45
C TYR A 78 9.59 -6.01 -2.62
N ILE A 79 10.19 -6.48 -3.72
CA ILE A 79 9.46 -7.15 -4.81
C ILE A 79 8.80 -8.42 -4.29
N LEU A 80 9.56 -9.30 -3.63
CA LEU A 80 9.01 -10.58 -3.17
C LEU A 80 7.98 -10.39 -2.05
N GLN A 81 8.20 -9.45 -1.13
CA GLN A 81 7.21 -9.10 -0.11
C GLN A 81 5.91 -8.57 -0.74
N THR A 82 6.01 -7.80 -1.83
CA THR A 82 4.84 -7.30 -2.60
C THR A 82 4.12 -8.43 -3.33
N PHE A 83 4.87 -9.40 -3.87
CA PHE A 83 4.29 -10.61 -4.46
C PHE A 83 3.54 -11.44 -3.41
N CYS A 84 4.11 -11.64 -2.22
CA CYS A 84 3.40 -12.31 -1.12
C CYS A 84 2.15 -11.55 -0.70
N ASN A 85 2.20 -10.21 -0.66
CA ASN A 85 1.02 -9.35 -0.42
C ASN A 85 -0.06 -9.56 -1.50
N PHE A 86 0.32 -9.59 -2.77
CA PHE A 86 -0.59 -9.95 -3.87
C PHE A 86 -1.22 -11.33 -3.66
N LEU A 87 -0.45 -12.36 -3.29
CA LEU A 87 -1.00 -13.68 -2.97
C LEU A 87 -1.97 -13.65 -1.78
N GLY A 88 -1.68 -12.85 -0.75
CA GLY A 88 -2.60 -12.62 0.36
C GLY A 88 -3.95 -12.06 -0.13
N TRP A 89 -3.93 -11.07 -1.02
CA TRP A 89 -5.16 -10.54 -1.62
C TRP A 89 -5.88 -11.54 -2.52
N VAL A 90 -5.16 -12.37 -3.28
CA VAL A 90 -5.75 -13.48 -4.04
C VAL A 90 -6.57 -14.36 -3.09
N THR A 91 -5.99 -14.79 -1.96
CA THR A 91 -6.72 -15.65 -1.01
C THR A 91 -7.98 -14.99 -0.46
N THR A 92 -7.92 -13.72 -0.07
CA THR A 92 -9.10 -12.98 0.42
C THR A 92 -10.16 -12.80 -0.66
N THR A 93 -9.75 -12.58 -1.91
CA THR A 93 -10.66 -12.47 -3.06
C THR A 93 -11.34 -13.81 -3.33
N LEU A 94 -10.60 -14.92 -3.29
CA LEU A 94 -11.15 -16.27 -3.46
C LEU A 94 -12.14 -16.62 -2.35
N ILE A 95 -11.79 -16.33 -1.08
CA ILE A 95 -12.70 -16.48 0.06
C ILE A 95 -13.98 -15.65 -0.18
N SER A 96 -13.83 -14.39 -0.57
CA SER A 96 -14.98 -13.50 -0.81
C SER A 96 -15.85 -13.97 -1.99
N LYS A 97 -15.24 -14.48 -3.06
CA LYS A 97 -15.96 -14.97 -4.24
C LYS A 97 -16.68 -16.29 -3.99
N TYR A 98 -15.98 -17.30 -3.47
CA TYR A 98 -16.51 -18.67 -3.41
C TYR A 98 -17.29 -18.96 -2.13
N ILE A 99 -16.96 -18.32 -1.01
CA ILE A 99 -17.60 -18.62 0.28
C ILE A 99 -18.75 -17.65 0.56
N ILE A 100 -18.61 -16.37 0.20
CA ILE A 100 -19.60 -15.33 0.56
C ILE A 100 -20.65 -15.15 -0.51
N ASN A 101 -20.26 -15.20 -1.79
CA ASN A 101 -21.20 -15.11 -2.91
C ASN A 101 -21.67 -16.48 -3.41
N GLY A 102 -21.25 -17.58 -2.77
CA GLY A 102 -21.81 -18.91 -2.99
C GLY A 102 -23.07 -19.13 -2.15
N ASP A 103 -24.08 -19.77 -2.72
CA ASP A 103 -25.41 -19.94 -2.10
C ASP A 103 -25.38 -20.77 -0.80
N GLU A 104 -24.47 -21.75 -0.68
CA GLU A 104 -24.42 -22.66 0.46
C GLU A 104 -23.84 -22.05 1.75
N TYR A 105 -22.88 -21.12 1.63
CA TYR A 105 -22.08 -20.65 2.79
C TYR A 105 -22.22 -19.15 3.09
N ARG A 106 -23.06 -18.43 2.33
CA ARG A 106 -23.29 -17.00 2.48
C ARG A 106 -23.64 -16.57 3.91
N LYS A 107 -24.43 -17.38 4.63
CA LYS A 107 -24.81 -17.13 6.03
C LYS A 107 -23.62 -17.12 7.00
N TYR A 108 -22.52 -17.79 6.64
CA TYR A 108 -21.31 -17.94 7.47
C TYR A 108 -20.15 -17.04 7.01
N GLY A 109 -20.31 -16.25 5.95
CA GLY A 109 -19.23 -15.46 5.35
C GLY A 109 -18.51 -14.53 6.33
N ILE A 110 -19.25 -13.88 7.22
CA ILE A 110 -18.70 -12.99 8.27
C ILE A 110 -17.89 -13.78 9.30
N TYR A 111 -18.35 -14.97 9.70
CA TYR A 111 -17.67 -15.84 10.65
C TYR A 111 -16.33 -16.34 10.09
N ILE A 112 -16.33 -16.73 8.82
CA ILE A 112 -15.14 -17.25 8.13
C ILE A 112 -14.12 -16.13 7.94
N GLN A 113 -14.52 -14.94 7.46
CA GLN A 113 -13.62 -13.79 7.33
C GLN A 113 -13.09 -13.29 8.69
N GLY A 114 -13.95 -13.22 9.70
CA GLY A 114 -13.55 -12.87 11.05
C GLY A 114 -12.50 -13.82 11.60
N SER A 115 -12.75 -15.12 11.52
CA SER A 115 -11.80 -16.16 11.97
C SER A 115 -10.50 -16.14 11.18
N TYR A 116 -10.58 -15.99 9.86
CA TYR A 116 -9.43 -15.90 8.97
C TYR A 116 -8.52 -14.72 9.34
N SER A 117 -9.10 -13.52 9.51
CA SER A 117 -8.33 -12.33 9.88
C SER A 117 -7.71 -12.42 11.28
N MET A 118 -8.41 -13.00 12.25
CA MET A 118 -7.86 -13.23 13.60
C MET A 118 -6.63 -14.15 13.55
N VAL A 119 -6.75 -15.32 12.92
CA VAL A 119 -5.63 -16.28 12.79
C VAL A 119 -4.43 -15.64 12.10
N LEU A 120 -4.66 -14.89 11.02
CA LEU A 120 -3.58 -14.23 10.30
C LEU A 120 -2.88 -13.12 11.08
N LEU A 121 -3.59 -12.38 11.95
CA LEU A 121 -2.98 -11.37 12.81
C LEU A 121 -2.07 -12.00 13.87
N PHE A 122 -2.48 -13.14 14.46
CA PHE A 122 -1.60 -13.89 15.35
C PHE A 122 -0.41 -14.50 14.60
N ALA A 123 -0.63 -15.05 13.40
CA ALA A 123 0.45 -15.53 12.54
C ALA A 123 1.44 -14.40 12.18
N HIS A 124 0.95 -13.19 11.91
CA HIS A 124 1.78 -12.01 11.68
C HIS A 124 2.66 -11.69 12.89
N CYS A 125 2.07 -11.67 14.10
CA CYS A 125 2.81 -11.48 15.34
C CYS A 125 3.90 -12.56 15.53
N MET A 126 3.59 -13.83 15.27
CA MET A 126 4.55 -14.94 15.35
C MET A 126 5.70 -14.79 14.34
N LEU A 127 5.41 -14.32 13.12
CA LEU A 127 6.45 -14.02 12.13
C LEU A 127 7.36 -12.88 12.60
N LEU A 128 6.83 -11.85 13.27
CA LEU A 128 7.63 -10.77 13.84
C LEU A 128 8.51 -11.24 15.01
N ILE A 129 7.98 -12.09 15.89
CA ILE A 129 8.77 -12.72 16.96
C ILE A 129 9.90 -13.56 16.35
N ARG A 130 9.60 -14.37 15.34
CA ARG A 130 10.62 -15.14 14.61
C ARG A 130 11.65 -14.21 13.97
N LEU A 131 11.23 -13.10 13.38
CA LEU A 131 12.13 -12.13 12.76
C LEU A 131 13.08 -11.51 13.80
N LEU A 132 12.59 -11.17 14.99
CA LEU A 132 13.40 -10.67 16.10
C LEU A 132 14.43 -11.71 16.56
N ILE A 133 14.02 -12.98 16.70
CA ILE A 133 14.93 -14.07 17.08
C ILE A 133 16.02 -14.22 16.03
N VAL A 134 15.65 -14.32 14.75
CA VAL A 134 16.60 -14.52 13.65
C VAL A 134 17.57 -13.34 13.54
N PHE A 135 17.08 -12.11 13.69
CA PHE A 135 17.91 -10.91 13.66
C PHE A 135 18.84 -10.79 14.87
N SER A 136 18.33 -11.04 16.09
CA SER A 136 19.12 -10.89 17.32
C SER A 136 20.25 -11.92 17.41
N THR A 137 19.96 -13.16 17.03
CA THR A 137 20.92 -14.28 17.05
C THR A 137 21.79 -14.39 15.79
N GLY A 138 21.44 -13.68 14.71
CA GLY A 138 22.21 -13.65 13.47
C GLY A 138 23.36 -12.64 13.57
N ILE A 139 24.57 -13.13 13.83
CA ILE A 139 25.81 -12.37 13.59
C ILE A 139 26.40 -12.87 12.26
N GLY A 140 26.66 -11.95 11.33
CA GLY A 140 27.22 -12.29 10.02
C GLY A 140 26.26 -13.08 9.13
N ASP A 141 26.79 -13.84 8.17
CA ASP A 141 26.01 -14.27 7.00
C ASP A 141 25.04 -15.43 7.21
N LYS A 142 25.21 -16.23 8.27
CA LYS A 142 24.57 -17.56 8.39
C LYS A 142 23.04 -17.56 8.48
N ARG A 143 22.40 -16.40 8.71
CA ARG A 143 20.94 -16.29 8.90
C ARG A 143 20.24 -15.29 7.99
N ILE A 144 20.94 -14.68 7.03
CA ILE A 144 20.35 -13.65 6.16
C ILE A 144 19.21 -14.20 5.30
N THR A 145 19.33 -15.41 4.77
CA THR A 145 18.27 -16.07 4.00
C THR A 145 17.02 -16.30 4.86
N THR A 146 17.19 -16.75 6.10
CA THR A 146 16.05 -16.95 7.01
C THR A 146 15.39 -15.62 7.39
N TYR A 147 16.18 -14.57 7.60
CA TYR A 147 15.69 -13.22 7.85
C TYR A 147 14.86 -12.72 6.67
N TYR A 148 15.40 -12.86 5.45
CA TYR A 148 14.75 -12.52 4.19
C TYR A 148 13.39 -13.21 4.03
N TRP A 149 13.34 -14.54 4.13
CA TRP A 149 12.10 -15.28 3.94
C TRP A 149 11.07 -15.00 5.03
N THR A 150 11.51 -14.84 6.29
CA THR A 150 10.60 -14.47 7.39
C THR A 150 9.99 -13.10 7.15
N LEU A 151 10.79 -12.12 6.74
CA LEU A 151 10.34 -10.77 6.42
C LEU A 151 9.38 -10.77 5.22
N VAL A 152 9.70 -11.50 4.16
CA VAL A 152 8.85 -11.64 2.97
C VAL A 152 7.50 -12.28 3.32
N SER A 153 7.47 -13.33 4.14
CA SER A 153 6.23 -14.00 4.55
C SER A 153 5.26 -13.07 5.27
N THR A 154 5.73 -12.03 5.96
CA THR A 154 4.84 -11.01 6.57
C THR A 154 3.98 -10.30 5.52
N GLY A 155 4.46 -10.22 4.27
CA GLY A 155 3.73 -9.66 3.14
C GLY A 155 2.44 -10.42 2.85
N PHE A 156 2.43 -11.76 2.99
CA PHE A 156 1.21 -12.54 2.80
C PHE A 156 0.15 -12.20 3.85
N CYS A 157 0.52 -12.19 5.13
CA CYS A 157 -0.37 -11.77 6.21
C CYS A 157 -0.86 -10.34 6.01
N PHE A 158 0.02 -9.44 5.57
CA PHE A 158 -0.37 -8.06 5.25
C PHE A 158 -1.50 -8.03 4.22
N GLY A 159 -1.33 -8.69 3.09
CA GLY A 159 -2.33 -8.68 2.03
C GLY A 159 -3.65 -9.32 2.42
N ALA A 160 -3.57 -10.51 3.03
CA ALA A 160 -4.76 -11.24 3.41
C ALA A 160 -5.59 -10.51 4.47
N VAL A 161 -4.94 -9.95 5.50
CA VAL A 161 -5.61 -9.17 6.54
C VAL A 161 -6.13 -7.84 6.00
N ASN A 162 -5.33 -7.10 5.22
CA ASN A 162 -5.74 -5.83 4.61
C ASN A 162 -7.02 -6.00 3.78
N GLY A 163 -7.06 -6.99 2.89
CA GLY A 163 -8.27 -7.28 2.12
C GLY A 163 -9.47 -7.58 3.03
N THR A 164 -9.27 -8.38 4.09
CA THR A 164 -10.37 -8.81 4.97
C THR A 164 -10.90 -7.65 5.83
N ILE A 165 -10.04 -6.76 6.32
CA ILE A 165 -10.48 -5.57 7.07
C ILE A 165 -11.29 -4.65 6.17
N ARG A 166 -10.87 -4.46 4.90
CA ARG A 166 -11.60 -3.61 3.95
C ARG A 166 -12.96 -4.17 3.56
N THR A 167 -13.15 -5.49 3.60
CA THR A 167 -14.48 -6.10 3.43
C THR A 167 -15.34 -6.04 4.69
N MET A 168 -14.73 -6.22 5.87
CA MET A 168 -15.46 -6.31 7.15
C MET A 168 -15.76 -4.95 7.80
N SER A 169 -14.87 -3.96 7.66
CA SER A 169 -15.04 -2.60 8.21
C SER A 169 -14.94 -1.50 7.13
N PRO A 170 -15.82 -1.57 6.10
CA PRO A 170 -15.76 -0.67 4.95
C PRO A 170 -15.87 0.82 5.30
N MET A 171 -16.71 1.17 6.27
CA MET A 171 -16.96 2.55 6.67
C MET A 171 -15.76 3.21 7.37
N ASN A 172 -14.90 2.40 7.99
CA ASN A 172 -13.72 2.86 8.72
C ASN A 172 -12.43 2.81 7.88
N ASN A 173 -12.54 2.57 6.58
CA ASN A 173 -11.40 2.48 5.65
C ASN A 173 -10.47 3.71 5.68
N THR A 174 -11.02 4.90 5.93
CA THR A 174 -10.22 6.12 6.06
C THR A 174 -9.33 6.07 7.30
N PHE A 175 -9.82 5.59 8.45
CA PHE A 175 -9.00 5.43 9.66
C PHE A 175 -7.87 4.42 9.44
N PHE A 176 -8.15 3.34 8.71
CA PHE A 176 -7.13 2.37 8.30
C PHE A 176 -6.01 3.02 7.46
N ASN A 177 -6.39 3.81 6.44
CA ASN A 177 -5.44 4.52 5.58
C ASN A 177 -4.64 5.61 6.32
N ILE A 178 -5.23 6.27 7.32
CA ILE A 178 -4.48 7.19 8.20
C ILE A 178 -3.43 6.40 8.99
N GLY A 179 -3.80 5.21 9.52
CA GLY A 179 -2.86 4.30 10.17
C GLY A 179 -1.65 3.96 9.28
N PHE A 180 -1.89 3.62 8.01
CA PHE A 180 -0.82 3.41 7.02
C PHE A 180 0.08 4.65 6.90
N SER A 181 -0.54 5.81 6.69
CA SER A 181 0.16 7.08 6.45
C SER A 181 1.02 7.52 7.64
N VAL A 182 0.61 7.21 8.87
CA VAL A 182 1.32 7.56 10.11
C VAL A 182 2.48 6.59 10.40
N THR A 183 2.45 5.38 9.86
CA THR A 183 3.44 4.33 10.12
C THR A 183 4.87 4.79 9.84
N GLY A 184 5.11 5.42 8.67
CA GLY A 184 6.45 5.89 8.29
C GLY A 184 7.01 6.94 9.26
N THR A 185 6.18 7.87 9.72
CA THR A 185 6.56 8.85 10.75
C THR A 185 6.87 8.18 12.07
N CYS A 186 6.06 7.21 12.52
CA CYS A 186 6.34 6.46 13.75
C CYS A 186 7.71 5.77 13.69
N VAL A 187 8.03 5.13 12.58
CA VAL A 187 9.34 4.47 12.38
C VAL A 187 10.48 5.49 12.35
N THR A 188 10.29 6.62 11.69
CA THR A 188 11.27 7.71 11.65
C THR A 188 11.55 8.25 13.05
N CYS A 189 10.50 8.56 13.82
CA CYS A 189 10.60 9.00 15.20
C CYS A 189 11.32 7.96 16.07
N LEU A 190 11.00 6.67 15.91
CA LEU A 190 11.64 5.58 16.63
C LEU A 190 13.14 5.50 16.32
N HIS A 191 13.53 5.51 15.05
CA HIS A 191 14.93 5.47 14.64
C HIS A 191 15.73 6.66 15.17
N LEU A 192 15.16 7.87 15.11
CA LEU A 192 15.79 9.08 15.65
C LEU A 192 15.92 9.03 17.17
N THR A 193 14.90 8.49 17.86
CA THR A 193 14.90 8.32 19.31
C THR A 193 15.96 7.34 19.76
N VAL A 194 16.07 6.17 19.10
CA VAL A 194 17.13 5.19 19.38
C VAL A 194 18.50 5.82 19.15
N LYS A 195 18.70 6.53 18.04
CA LYS A 195 19.97 7.22 17.76
C LYS A 195 20.36 8.23 18.87
N LYS A 196 19.39 8.92 19.47
CA LYS A 196 19.63 9.93 20.52
C LYS A 196 19.86 9.30 21.90
N LEU A 197 19.16 8.22 22.22
CA LEU A 197 19.19 7.58 23.54
C LEU A 197 20.26 6.49 23.66
N LEU A 198 20.83 6.02 22.54
CA LEU A 198 21.80 4.94 22.57
C LEU A 198 23.15 5.41 23.17
N PRO A 199 23.67 4.73 24.21
CA PRO A 199 24.98 5.04 24.78
C PRO A 199 26.11 4.88 23.76
N LYS A 200 27.15 5.73 23.87
CA LYS A 200 28.36 5.63 23.06
C LYS A 200 28.98 4.24 23.23
N GLY A 201 29.36 3.59 22.12
CA GLY A 201 29.97 2.26 22.10
C GLY A 201 29.02 1.10 21.81
N ARG A 202 27.70 1.31 21.78
CA ARG A 202 26.74 0.29 21.30
C ARG A 202 26.54 0.37 19.78
N GLU A 203 26.33 -0.78 19.14
CA GLU A 203 26.10 -0.86 17.70
C GLU A 203 24.73 -0.24 17.33
N LEU A 204 24.76 0.93 16.69
CA LEU A 204 23.55 1.65 16.29
C LEU A 204 22.62 0.83 15.37
N SER A 205 23.20 0.08 14.42
CA SER A 205 22.44 -0.72 13.46
C SER A 205 21.62 -1.81 14.14
N TYR A 206 22.24 -2.52 15.08
CA TYR A 206 21.58 -3.56 15.87
C TYR A 206 20.41 -2.99 16.69
N TRP A 207 20.68 -1.97 17.51
CA TRP A 207 19.65 -1.45 18.43
C TRP A 207 18.51 -0.74 17.72
N THR A 208 18.77 -0.07 16.60
CA THR A 208 17.72 0.59 15.81
C THR A 208 16.72 -0.44 15.30
N LEU A 209 17.20 -1.50 14.65
CA LEU A 209 16.33 -2.52 14.09
C LEU A 209 15.69 -3.41 15.17
N TYR A 210 16.43 -3.73 16.24
CA TYR A 210 15.91 -4.47 17.38
C TYR A 210 14.70 -3.74 18.01
N CYS A 211 14.84 -2.45 18.29
CA CYS A 211 13.76 -1.64 18.85
C CYS A 211 12.59 -1.50 17.87
N HIS A 212 12.85 -1.39 16.56
CA HIS A 212 11.79 -1.36 15.54
C HIS A 212 11.00 -2.65 15.50
N ILE A 213 11.65 -3.81 15.43
CA ILE A 213 10.96 -5.10 15.43
C ILE A 213 10.20 -5.31 16.74
N LEU A 214 10.78 -4.95 17.89
CA LEU A 214 10.10 -5.03 19.18
C LEU A 214 8.84 -4.16 19.24
N PHE A 215 8.94 -2.92 18.75
CA PHE A 215 7.79 -2.02 18.63
C PHE A 215 6.69 -2.62 17.74
N ALA A 216 7.06 -3.21 16.60
CA ALA A 216 6.11 -3.87 15.71
C ALA A 216 5.42 -5.09 16.36
N ILE A 217 6.12 -5.88 17.18
CA ILE A 217 5.55 -7.01 17.92
C ILE A 217 4.50 -6.52 18.92
N ILE A 218 4.85 -5.53 19.75
CA ILE A 218 3.93 -4.99 20.77
C ILE A 218 2.68 -4.44 20.09
N LEU A 219 2.88 -3.67 19.02
CA LEU A 219 1.78 -3.08 18.26
C LEU A 219 0.90 -4.16 17.62
N SER A 220 1.50 -5.20 17.04
CA SER A 220 0.77 -6.34 16.45
C SER A 220 0.00 -7.16 17.47
N LEU A 221 0.51 -7.32 18.68
CA LEU A 221 -0.19 -8.02 19.75
C LEU A 221 -1.42 -7.22 20.21
N VAL A 222 -1.25 -5.91 20.45
CA VAL A 222 -2.35 -5.02 20.86
C VAL A 222 -3.43 -4.95 19.79
N SER A 223 -3.05 -4.70 18.53
CA SER A 223 -4.03 -4.62 17.43
C SER A 223 -4.71 -5.96 17.15
N GLY A 224 -4.00 -7.09 17.28
CA GLY A 224 -4.56 -8.43 17.18
C GLY A 224 -5.61 -8.74 18.25
N ILE A 225 -5.32 -8.38 19.52
CA ILE A 225 -6.27 -8.55 20.63
C ILE A 225 -7.51 -7.66 20.41
N MET A 226 -7.31 -6.38 20.08
CA MET A 226 -8.43 -5.45 19.84
C MET A 226 -9.31 -5.89 18.67
N TRP A 227 -8.71 -6.35 17.56
CA TRP A 227 -9.48 -6.87 16.43
C TRP A 227 -10.24 -8.13 16.77
N THR A 228 -9.64 -9.03 17.56
CA THR A 228 -10.31 -10.24 18.06
C THR A 228 -11.54 -9.88 18.89
N ILE A 229 -11.46 -8.84 19.73
CA ILE A 229 -12.60 -8.31 20.48
C ILE A 229 -13.68 -7.76 19.53
N VAL A 230 -13.31 -6.96 18.52
CA VAL A 230 -14.26 -6.45 17.51
C VAL A 230 -14.97 -7.60 16.79
N VAL A 231 -14.21 -8.58 16.32
CA VAL A 231 -14.76 -9.73 15.60
C VAL A 231 -15.71 -10.51 16.51
N ILE A 232 -15.26 -10.97 17.67
CA ILE A 232 -16.06 -11.83 18.55
C ILE A 232 -17.32 -11.12 19.05
N PHE A 233 -17.21 -9.87 19.53
CA PHE A 233 -18.31 -9.24 20.26
C PHE A 233 -19.24 -8.38 19.39
N ASP A 234 -18.76 -7.78 18.29
CA ASP A 234 -19.62 -7.01 17.38
C ASP A 234 -20.05 -7.83 16.15
N ARG A 235 -19.18 -8.70 15.63
CA ARG A 235 -19.44 -9.44 14.38
C ARG A 235 -19.96 -10.86 14.59
N LEU A 236 -19.58 -11.55 15.67
CA LEU A 236 -20.02 -12.92 16.01
C LEU A 236 -21.06 -12.96 17.16
N GLY A 237 -21.52 -11.81 17.66
CA GLY A 237 -22.57 -11.72 18.69
C GLY A 237 -23.92 -12.27 18.20
N PRO A 238 -24.93 -12.42 19.10
CA PRO A 238 -26.23 -12.98 18.74
C PRO A 238 -26.80 -12.26 17.51
N PRO A 239 -27.42 -13.00 16.58
CA PRO A 239 -27.89 -12.45 15.31
C PRO A 239 -28.75 -11.22 15.58
N LYS A 240 -28.30 -10.05 15.11
CA LYS A 240 -29.08 -8.82 15.19
C LYS A 240 -30.39 -9.10 14.42
N PRO A 241 -31.57 -8.97 15.05
CA PRO A 241 -32.82 -9.00 14.30
C PRO A 241 -32.76 -7.84 13.31
N GLU A 242 -33.13 -8.08 12.05
CA GLU A 242 -33.02 -7.14 10.92
C GLU A 242 -31.63 -7.05 10.25
N TYR A 243 -31.19 -8.18 9.68
CA TYR A 243 -30.64 -8.15 8.32
C TYR A 243 -31.65 -8.86 7.39
N SER A 244 -32.86 -8.32 7.30
CA SER A 244 -33.82 -8.72 6.26
C SER A 244 -33.25 -8.29 4.91
N SER A 245 -32.89 -9.30 4.11
CA SER A 245 -32.33 -9.17 2.78
C SER A 245 -33.41 -8.86 1.74
N ASP A 246 -34.18 -7.79 1.92
CA ASP A 246 -35.07 -7.29 0.89
C ASP A 246 -34.29 -6.30 0.01
N ALA A 247 -33.97 -6.80 -1.19
CA ALA A 247 -33.06 -6.22 -2.15
C ALA A 247 -33.82 -5.35 -3.16
N SER A 248 -33.75 -4.03 -3.00
CA SER A 248 -34.06 -3.10 -4.07
C SER A 248 -33.27 -1.81 -3.86
N GLY A 249 -32.30 -1.52 -4.74
CA GLY A 249 -31.61 -0.22 -4.76
C GLY A 249 -30.09 -0.22 -4.90
N TYR A 250 -29.45 -1.35 -5.20
CA TYR A 250 -27.99 -1.40 -5.42
C TYR A 250 -27.63 -1.75 -6.86
N PRO A 251 -26.53 -1.16 -7.39
CA PRO A 251 -25.95 -1.59 -8.64
C PRO A 251 -25.46 -3.04 -8.51
N ASP A 252 -25.73 -3.85 -9.51
CA ASP A 252 -25.16 -5.20 -9.63
C ASP A 252 -23.61 -5.15 -9.64
N GLN A 253 -22.94 -6.27 -9.40
CA GLN A 253 -21.47 -6.37 -9.44
C GLN A 253 -20.87 -5.75 -10.70
N SER A 254 -21.54 -5.95 -11.84
CA SER A 254 -21.17 -5.37 -13.14
C SER A 254 -21.24 -3.83 -13.13
N GLU A 255 -22.30 -3.27 -12.57
CA GLU A 255 -22.52 -1.82 -12.51
C GLU A 255 -21.58 -1.14 -11.50
N ALA A 256 -21.30 -1.78 -10.36
CA ALA A 256 -20.31 -1.31 -9.40
C ALA A 256 -18.89 -1.30 -10.00
N LEU A 257 -18.51 -2.34 -10.74
CA LEU A 257 -17.21 -2.41 -11.42
C LEU A 257 -17.10 -1.37 -12.54
N THR A 258 -18.16 -1.20 -13.33
CA THR A 258 -18.21 -0.19 -14.41
C THR A 258 -18.08 1.22 -13.86
N THR A 259 -18.70 1.50 -12.72
CA THR A 259 -18.62 2.81 -12.05
C THR A 259 -17.24 3.06 -11.43
N ALA A 260 -16.56 2.01 -10.94
CA ALA A 260 -15.23 2.11 -10.34
C ALA A 260 -14.08 2.12 -11.37
N ALA A 261 -14.29 1.58 -12.58
CA ALA A 261 -13.25 1.38 -13.59
C ALA A 261 -12.48 2.66 -13.99
N PRO A 262 -13.10 3.84 -14.20
CA PRO A 262 -12.37 5.06 -14.52
C PRO A 262 -11.36 5.45 -13.43
N PHE A 263 -11.76 5.35 -12.16
CA PHE A 263 -10.91 5.65 -11.03
C PHE A 263 -9.79 4.63 -10.86
N PHE A 264 -10.03 3.38 -11.27
CA PHE A 264 -9.02 2.35 -11.27
C PHE A 264 -7.95 2.57 -12.35
N ILE A 265 -8.35 3.04 -13.54
CA ILE A 265 -7.40 3.48 -14.59
C ILE A 265 -6.59 4.68 -14.11
N MET A 266 -7.24 5.64 -13.46
CA MET A 266 -6.56 6.78 -12.84
C MET A 266 -5.57 6.33 -11.75
N LEU A 267 -5.97 5.37 -10.90
CA LEU A 267 -5.12 4.77 -9.88
C LEU A 267 -3.89 4.09 -10.50
N TRP A 268 -4.08 3.38 -11.62
CA TRP A 268 -2.98 2.79 -12.39
C TRP A 268 -1.95 3.83 -12.82
N GLY A 269 -2.42 4.92 -13.43
CA GLY A 269 -1.57 6.01 -13.90
C GLY A 269 -0.76 6.68 -12.79
N CYS A 270 -1.30 6.80 -11.57
CA CYS A 270 -0.60 7.39 -10.44
C CYS A 270 0.32 6.37 -9.74
N TRP A 271 -0.25 5.27 -9.28
CA TRP A 271 0.43 4.35 -8.38
C TRP A 271 1.49 3.52 -9.11
N GLY A 272 1.18 3.05 -10.32
CA GLY A 272 2.11 2.26 -11.13
C GLY A 272 3.39 3.03 -11.48
N PHE A 273 3.27 4.31 -11.82
CA PHE A 273 4.43 5.13 -12.13
C PHE A 273 5.21 5.53 -10.86
N VAL A 274 4.58 5.75 -9.69
CA VAL A 274 5.32 6.19 -8.48
C VAL A 274 6.34 5.14 -8.12
N PHE A 275 5.93 3.88 -8.12
CA PHE A 275 6.79 2.74 -7.82
C PHE A 275 7.76 2.39 -8.95
N PHE A 276 7.53 2.95 -10.14
CA PHE A 276 8.52 2.89 -11.21
C PHE A 276 9.75 3.75 -10.87
N PHE A 277 9.54 4.93 -10.26
CA PHE A 277 10.61 5.87 -9.93
C PHE A 277 11.11 5.78 -8.48
N TYR A 278 10.21 5.60 -7.52
CA TYR A 278 10.51 5.61 -6.09
C TYR A 278 10.34 4.22 -5.46
N PRO A 279 11.27 3.75 -4.61
CA PRO A 279 12.52 4.40 -4.23
C PRO A 279 13.68 4.12 -5.21
N GLY A 280 13.45 3.28 -6.24
CA GLY A 280 14.52 2.69 -7.06
C GLY A 280 15.36 3.68 -7.85
N ILE A 281 14.73 4.53 -8.67
CA ILE A 281 15.39 5.59 -9.43
C ILE A 281 15.75 6.73 -8.47
N SER A 282 14.76 7.35 -7.83
CA SER A 282 15.01 8.37 -6.82
C SER A 282 14.67 7.84 -5.43
N PRO A 283 15.60 7.87 -4.45
CA PRO A 283 16.94 8.46 -4.52
C PRO A 283 18.08 7.50 -4.94
N PHE A 284 17.86 6.19 -4.95
CA PHE A 284 18.96 5.22 -4.89
C PHE A 284 19.83 5.12 -6.14
N SER A 285 19.38 5.58 -7.32
CA SER A 285 20.23 5.59 -8.52
C SER A 285 21.06 6.88 -8.68
N ILE A 286 20.73 7.94 -7.92
CA ILE A 286 21.27 9.30 -8.14
C ILE A 286 22.02 9.85 -6.92
N LEU A 287 21.54 9.57 -5.70
CA LEU A 287 22.11 10.08 -4.45
C LEU A 287 23.03 9.05 -3.78
N ARG A 288 23.89 9.54 -2.87
CA ARG A 288 24.68 8.67 -1.99
C ARG A 288 23.79 8.08 -0.91
N PHE A 289 24.20 6.95 -0.35
CA PHE A 289 23.43 6.21 0.63
C PHE A 289 22.91 7.05 1.82
N CYS A 290 23.75 7.87 2.46
CA CYS A 290 23.33 8.70 3.59
C CYS A 290 22.25 9.73 3.19
N ASP A 291 22.38 10.27 1.99
CA ASP A 291 21.47 11.26 1.41
C ASP A 291 20.13 10.58 1.06
N CYS A 292 20.16 9.33 0.56
CA CYS A 292 18.99 8.49 0.32
C CYS A 292 18.19 8.23 1.60
N GLN A 293 18.87 7.83 2.67
CA GLN A 293 18.20 7.50 3.93
C GLN A 293 17.51 8.72 4.56
N ALA A 294 18.14 9.89 4.49
CA ALA A 294 17.53 11.13 4.94
C ALA A 294 16.29 11.49 4.10
N LEU A 295 16.38 11.37 2.77
CA LEU A 295 15.24 11.62 1.89
C LEU A 295 14.08 10.66 2.16
N MET A 296 14.36 9.37 2.41
CA MET A 296 13.33 8.39 2.76
C MET A 296 12.57 8.78 4.03
N TYR A 297 13.28 9.21 5.08
CA TYR A 297 12.62 9.70 6.31
C TYR A 297 11.75 10.94 6.05
N ILE A 298 12.22 11.87 5.22
CA ILE A 298 11.41 13.04 4.84
C ILE A 298 10.15 12.61 4.08
N CYS A 299 10.27 11.71 3.10
CA CYS A 299 9.12 11.17 2.35
C CYS A 299 8.12 10.47 3.28
N MET A 300 8.59 9.66 4.23
CA MET A 300 7.76 8.99 5.23
C MET A 300 6.99 9.98 6.12
N CYS A 301 7.59 11.12 6.47
CA CYS A 301 6.90 12.19 7.20
C CYS A 301 5.84 12.89 6.34
N ILE A 302 6.13 13.12 5.06
CA ILE A 302 5.19 13.72 4.11
C ILE A 302 3.95 12.83 3.93
N GLU A 303 4.12 11.50 3.89
CA GLU A 303 3.00 10.56 3.81
C GLU A 303 1.99 10.78 4.95
N THR A 304 2.46 11.07 6.17
CA THR A 304 1.57 11.40 7.30
C THR A 304 0.79 12.69 7.06
N CYS A 305 1.46 13.73 6.56
CA CYS A 305 0.78 14.98 6.19
C CYS A 305 -0.32 14.71 5.16
N ILE A 306 -0.05 13.87 4.15
CA ILE A 306 -1.04 13.49 3.14
C ILE A 306 -2.22 12.75 3.77
N GLY A 307 -1.98 11.76 4.62
CA GLY A 307 -3.05 11.02 5.30
C GLY A 307 -3.97 11.94 6.13
N LEU A 308 -3.39 12.90 6.85
CA LEU A 308 -4.14 13.89 7.62
C LEU A 308 -4.90 14.87 6.70
N SER A 309 -4.27 15.34 5.62
CA SER A 309 -4.94 16.18 4.61
C SER A 309 -6.12 15.45 3.98
N MET A 310 -5.99 14.15 3.70
CA MET A 310 -7.08 13.34 3.16
C MET A 310 -8.24 13.16 4.15
N TYR A 311 -7.94 13.03 5.43
CA TYR A 311 -8.97 13.02 6.47
C TYR A 311 -9.71 14.37 6.54
N ALA A 312 -8.99 15.49 6.51
CA ALA A 312 -9.58 16.82 6.48
C ALA A 312 -10.43 17.02 5.22
N LEU A 313 -9.94 16.61 4.05
CA LEU A 313 -10.67 16.66 2.78
C LEU A 313 -11.91 15.75 2.78
N LYS A 314 -11.88 14.60 3.46
CA LYS A 314 -13.07 13.77 3.62
C LYS A 314 -14.10 14.46 4.53
N THR A 315 -13.65 14.99 5.66
CA THR A 315 -14.53 15.52 6.72
C THR A 315 -15.15 16.85 6.33
N TYR A 316 -14.35 17.77 5.80
CA TYR A 316 -14.76 19.12 5.45
C TYR A 316 -15.00 19.29 3.95
N GLY A 317 -14.25 18.56 3.13
CA GLY A 317 -14.28 18.66 1.68
C GLY A 317 -15.20 17.65 1.00
N GLN A 318 -15.94 16.79 1.74
CA GLN A 318 -16.88 15.81 1.19
C GLN A 318 -16.31 14.93 0.04
N ILE A 319 -14.99 14.75 -0.03
CA ILE A 319 -14.33 13.98 -1.11
C ILE A 319 -14.67 12.49 -1.06
N GLY A 320 -15.17 12.01 0.09
CA GLY A 320 -15.66 10.64 0.27
C GLY A 320 -17.05 10.36 -0.30
N ASP A 321 -17.76 11.39 -0.77
CA ASP A 321 -19.10 11.25 -1.35
C ASP A 321 -19.03 10.91 -2.84
N LYS A 322 -20.17 10.55 -3.43
CA LYS A 322 -20.29 10.23 -4.85
C LYS A 322 -19.81 11.42 -5.69
N TRP A 323 -18.95 11.19 -6.69
CA TRP A 323 -18.45 12.25 -7.56
C TRP A 323 -19.55 12.68 -8.54
N THR A 324 -20.37 13.64 -8.14
CA THR A 324 -21.45 14.21 -8.95
C THR A 324 -21.00 15.47 -9.69
N ALA A 325 -21.64 15.76 -10.83
CA ALA A 325 -21.41 17.01 -11.57
C ALA A 325 -21.78 18.23 -10.70
N GLY A 326 -20.95 19.28 -10.71
CA GLY A 326 -21.24 20.57 -10.07
C GLY A 326 -20.82 20.72 -8.60
N LYS A 327 -20.30 19.69 -7.92
CA LYS A 327 -19.87 19.78 -6.50
C LYS A 327 -18.36 19.60 -6.34
N LEU A 328 -17.66 20.64 -5.85
CA LEU A 328 -16.28 20.56 -5.33
C LEU A 328 -16.34 20.51 -3.80
N GLY A 329 -16.63 19.34 -3.26
CA GLY A 329 -16.88 19.22 -1.83
C GLY A 329 -18.08 20.07 -1.38
N PRO A 330 -17.97 20.93 -0.35
CA PRO A 330 -19.07 21.76 0.13
C PRO A 330 -19.44 22.91 -0.82
N ILE A 331 -18.64 23.15 -1.87
CA ILE A 331 -18.85 24.25 -2.81
C ILE A 331 -19.64 23.74 -4.01
N ASP A 332 -20.87 24.23 -4.16
CA ASP A 332 -21.67 24.02 -5.36
C ASP A 332 -21.28 25.06 -6.42
N ILE A 333 -20.51 24.61 -7.42
CA ILE A 333 -19.98 25.46 -8.49
C ILE A 333 -21.12 26.02 -9.36
N ASN A 334 -22.25 25.31 -9.47
CA ASN A 334 -23.40 25.78 -10.24
C ASN A 334 -24.06 27.00 -9.58
N THR A 335 -24.01 27.08 -8.25
CA THR A 335 -24.54 28.24 -7.51
C THR A 335 -23.60 29.45 -7.47
N GLN A 336 -22.29 29.28 -7.71
CA GLN A 336 -21.31 30.38 -7.58
C GLN A 336 -20.69 30.87 -8.88
N LEU A 337 -20.67 30.08 -9.97
CA LEU A 337 -19.93 30.43 -11.19
C LEU A 337 -20.77 30.47 -12.48
N GLY A 338 -22.06 30.12 -12.46
CA GLY A 338 -22.98 30.38 -13.57
C GLY A 338 -22.60 29.74 -14.92
N VAL A 339 -21.70 28.74 -14.96
CA VAL A 339 -21.30 28.09 -16.21
C VAL A 339 -22.11 26.81 -16.43
N GLN A 340 -23.09 26.88 -17.32
CA GLN A 340 -23.69 25.70 -17.94
C GLN A 340 -22.68 25.08 -18.92
N LEU A 341 -21.94 24.07 -18.48
CA LEU A 341 -21.20 23.19 -19.39
C LEU A 341 -22.21 22.32 -20.15
N ASP A 342 -22.28 22.51 -21.46
CA ASP A 342 -23.21 21.83 -22.36
C ASP A 342 -23.00 20.30 -22.32
N THR A 343 -24.00 19.60 -21.81
CA THR A 343 -23.96 18.17 -21.44
C THR A 343 -24.23 17.23 -22.61
N ASN A 344 -24.41 17.76 -23.83
CA ASN A 344 -24.89 16.98 -24.97
C ASN A 344 -23.80 16.27 -25.78
N VAL A 345 -22.54 16.72 -25.69
CA VAL A 345 -21.41 16.12 -26.45
C VAL A 345 -20.83 14.87 -25.78
N LEU A 346 -21.04 14.68 -24.47
CA LEU A 346 -20.47 13.57 -23.69
C LEU A 346 -21.39 12.35 -23.53
N LYS A 347 -22.68 12.45 -23.89
CA LYS A 347 -23.69 11.39 -23.66
C LYS A 347 -23.56 10.16 -24.57
N SER A 348 -22.76 10.21 -25.63
CA SER A 348 -22.73 9.13 -26.65
C SER A 348 -21.73 7.99 -26.38
N ASN A 349 -20.92 8.06 -25.31
CA ASN A 349 -20.00 6.98 -24.93
C ASN A 349 -20.13 6.63 -23.44
N SER A 350 -20.66 5.45 -23.12
CA SER A 350 -20.99 5.00 -21.74
C SER A 350 -19.80 5.01 -20.75
N LEU A 351 -18.56 4.94 -21.25
CA LEU A 351 -17.34 4.98 -20.45
C LEU A 351 -16.87 6.43 -20.13
N PHE A 352 -17.31 7.41 -20.93
CA PHE A 352 -16.94 8.83 -20.82
C PHE A 352 -18.13 9.77 -20.55
N SER A 353 -19.37 9.26 -20.54
CA SER A 353 -20.60 10.02 -20.28
C SER A 353 -20.89 10.23 -18.79
N SER A 354 -20.04 9.71 -17.90
CA SER A 354 -20.27 9.78 -16.46
C SER A 354 -20.02 11.19 -15.92
N HIS A 355 -20.91 11.68 -15.07
CA HIS A 355 -20.80 12.92 -14.28
C HIS A 355 -19.45 13.11 -13.53
N VAL A 356 -18.65 12.04 -13.46
CA VAL A 356 -17.28 11.95 -12.94
C VAL A 356 -16.32 12.92 -13.66
N TRP A 357 -16.33 12.99 -15.00
CA TRP A 357 -15.37 13.79 -15.77
C TRP A 357 -15.62 15.31 -15.65
N THR A 358 -16.86 15.67 -15.34
CA THR A 358 -17.28 17.04 -15.04
C THR A 358 -17.17 17.39 -13.55
N SER A 359 -16.71 16.45 -12.71
CA SER A 359 -16.55 16.70 -11.29
C SER A 359 -15.35 17.61 -11.04
N PRO A 360 -15.48 18.64 -10.21
CA PRO A 360 -14.33 19.45 -9.78
C PRO A 360 -13.22 18.65 -9.08
N ASN A 361 -13.57 17.52 -8.44
CA ASN A 361 -12.58 16.58 -7.87
C ASN A 361 -11.70 15.94 -8.96
N PHE A 362 -12.24 15.74 -10.17
CA PHE A 362 -11.48 15.27 -11.31
C PHE A 362 -10.48 16.33 -11.79
N LEU A 363 -10.86 17.61 -11.84
CA LEU A 363 -9.93 18.70 -12.16
C LEU A 363 -8.79 18.79 -11.14
N LEU A 364 -9.10 18.68 -9.84
CA LEU A 364 -8.10 18.64 -8.79
C LEU A 364 -7.13 17.46 -8.97
N TRP A 365 -7.67 16.28 -9.29
CA TRP A 365 -6.86 15.11 -9.61
C TRP A 365 -5.96 15.36 -10.83
N CYS A 366 -6.49 15.94 -11.92
CA CYS A 366 -5.71 16.28 -13.12
C CYS A 366 -4.56 17.23 -12.81
N CYS A 367 -4.77 18.23 -11.94
CA CYS A 367 -3.71 19.16 -11.52
C CYS A 367 -2.55 18.43 -10.82
N PHE A 368 -2.86 17.57 -9.85
CA PHE A 368 -1.84 16.78 -9.16
C PHE A 368 -1.18 15.77 -10.10
N TYR A 369 -1.96 15.14 -10.98
CA TYR A 369 -1.47 14.17 -11.95
C TYR A 369 -0.54 14.80 -13.01
N ALA A 370 -0.85 16.00 -13.48
CA ALA A 370 0.01 16.74 -14.40
C ALA A 370 1.37 17.07 -13.75
N GLY A 371 1.36 17.55 -12.51
CA GLY A 371 2.59 17.77 -11.74
C GLY A 371 3.39 16.47 -11.55
N TYR A 372 2.69 15.39 -11.22
CA TYR A 372 3.25 14.06 -11.05
C TYR A 372 3.96 13.54 -12.32
N ILE A 373 3.29 13.58 -13.48
CA ILE A 373 3.85 13.16 -14.77
C ILE A 373 4.99 14.06 -15.23
N THR A 374 4.91 15.37 -14.95
CA THR A 374 5.98 16.32 -15.28
C THR A 374 7.28 15.93 -14.58
N ILE A 375 7.24 15.67 -13.27
CA ILE A 375 8.45 15.27 -12.53
C ILE A 375 8.95 13.90 -12.96
N ALA A 376 8.06 12.93 -13.16
CA ALA A 376 8.41 11.61 -13.68
C ALA A 376 9.16 11.72 -15.03
N THR A 377 8.67 12.57 -15.93
CA THR A 377 9.28 12.81 -17.24
C THR A 377 10.66 13.46 -17.10
N ILE A 378 10.83 14.40 -16.17
CA ILE A 378 12.14 15.01 -15.89
C ILE A 378 13.14 13.94 -15.39
N PHE A 379 12.73 13.00 -14.54
CA PHE A 379 13.59 11.90 -14.11
C PHE A 379 13.98 10.98 -15.28
N ILE A 380 13.03 10.63 -16.15
CA ILE A 380 13.31 9.85 -17.37
C ILE A 380 14.33 10.56 -18.25
N LEU A 381 14.11 11.85 -18.54
CA LEU A 381 15.00 12.64 -19.40
C LEU A 381 16.40 12.74 -18.83
N THR A 382 16.51 12.94 -17.51
CA THR A 382 17.79 12.98 -16.79
C THR A 382 18.56 11.67 -16.94
N MET A 383 17.86 10.54 -16.96
CA MET A 383 18.47 9.22 -17.14
C MET A 383 18.82 8.92 -18.60
N HIS A 384 17.89 9.14 -19.53
CA HIS A 384 18.08 8.76 -20.94
C HIS A 384 19.09 9.66 -21.66
N TYR A 385 19.25 10.90 -21.19
CA TYR A 385 20.12 11.91 -21.80
C TYR A 385 21.00 12.58 -20.72
N PRO A 386 21.99 11.87 -20.16
CA PRO A 386 22.83 12.39 -19.08
C PRO A 386 23.62 13.64 -19.49
N ASP A 387 24.02 13.74 -20.75
CA ASP A 387 24.74 14.90 -21.30
C ASP A 387 23.84 16.09 -21.68
N GLY A 388 22.52 15.90 -21.62
CA GLY A 388 21.53 16.95 -21.86
C GLY A 388 21.59 18.04 -20.79
N VAL A 389 21.00 19.21 -21.10
CA VAL A 389 20.96 20.37 -20.17
C VAL A 389 20.35 19.97 -18.82
N ILE A 390 19.24 19.23 -18.85
CA ILE A 390 18.55 18.73 -17.65
C ILE A 390 19.44 17.74 -16.89
N GLY A 391 20.04 16.77 -17.59
CA GLY A 391 20.95 15.78 -17.01
C GLY A 391 22.11 16.43 -16.26
N LYS A 392 22.79 17.38 -16.91
CA LYS A 392 23.91 18.15 -16.32
C LYS A 392 23.49 18.89 -15.05
N ILE A 393 22.35 19.58 -15.06
CA ILE A 393 21.84 20.29 -13.88
C ILE A 393 21.62 19.32 -12.72
N PHE A 394 21.02 18.16 -12.97
CA PHE A 394 20.73 17.16 -11.93
C PHE A 394 21.98 16.51 -11.34
N PHE A 395 22.92 16.10 -12.19
CA PHE A 395 24.15 15.47 -11.72
C PHE A 395 25.09 16.47 -11.02
N GLN A 396 25.06 17.75 -11.41
CA GLN A 396 25.86 18.81 -10.78
C GLN A 396 25.22 19.36 -9.49
N ARG A 397 23.89 19.45 -9.42
CA ARG A 397 23.16 20.06 -8.29
C ARG A 397 22.19 19.07 -7.64
N LYS A 398 22.77 18.10 -6.93
CA LYS A 398 22.05 17.00 -6.24
C LYS A 398 20.96 17.47 -5.25
N PHE A 399 21.03 18.72 -4.79
CA PHE A 399 20.01 19.32 -3.92
C PHE A 399 18.61 19.32 -4.55
N PHE A 400 18.48 19.48 -5.88
CA PHE A 400 17.17 19.51 -6.54
C PHE A 400 16.41 18.17 -6.48
N ILE A 401 17.10 17.06 -6.24
CA ILE A 401 16.48 15.73 -6.16
C ILE A 401 15.56 15.63 -4.94
N TYR A 402 15.88 16.31 -3.84
CA TYR A 402 15.08 16.29 -2.61
C TYR A 402 13.65 16.84 -2.84
N PRO A 403 13.46 18.13 -3.17
CA PRO A 403 12.12 18.69 -3.33
C PRO A 403 11.34 18.02 -4.47
N MET A 404 12.01 17.56 -5.53
CA MET A 404 11.33 16.87 -6.63
C MET A 404 10.83 15.49 -6.24
N THR A 405 11.61 14.73 -5.49
CA THR A 405 11.15 13.42 -4.99
C THR A 405 10.04 13.60 -3.97
N MET A 406 10.16 14.60 -3.09
CA MET A 406 9.10 14.96 -2.14
C MET A 406 7.81 15.30 -2.88
N PHE A 407 7.87 16.13 -3.93
CA PHE A 407 6.70 16.48 -4.74
C PHE A 407 6.14 15.29 -5.53
N LEU A 408 7.00 14.42 -6.09
CA LEU A 408 6.57 13.20 -6.78
C LEU A 408 5.80 12.26 -5.84
N VAL A 409 6.36 12.00 -4.65
CA VAL A 409 5.72 11.17 -3.62
C VAL A 409 4.43 11.84 -3.14
N PHE A 410 4.44 13.16 -2.96
CA PHE A 410 3.26 13.91 -2.51
C PHE A 410 2.11 13.86 -3.51
N THR A 411 2.37 14.25 -4.76
CA THR A 411 1.36 14.28 -5.83
C THR A 411 0.86 12.89 -6.18
N GLY A 412 1.74 11.90 -6.21
CA GLY A 412 1.37 10.49 -6.43
C GLY A 412 0.44 9.96 -5.34
N ASN A 413 0.80 10.13 -4.07
CA ASN A 413 0.00 9.64 -2.95
C ASN A 413 -1.33 10.40 -2.79
N ILE A 414 -1.38 11.71 -3.00
CA ILE A 414 -2.66 12.45 -2.99
C ILE A 414 -3.57 11.96 -4.10
N SER A 415 -3.06 11.88 -5.33
CA SER A 415 -3.86 11.45 -6.49
C SER A 415 -4.43 10.05 -6.28
N MET A 416 -3.63 9.12 -5.73
CA MET A 416 -4.11 7.77 -5.46
C MET A 416 -5.17 7.73 -4.33
N ASN A 417 -5.02 8.55 -3.28
CA ASN A 417 -5.98 8.61 -2.19
C ASN A 417 -7.30 9.23 -2.67
N LEU A 418 -7.25 10.23 -3.56
CA LEU A 418 -8.44 10.76 -4.23
C LEU A 418 -9.15 9.65 -5.01
N CYS A 419 -8.43 8.87 -5.82
CA CYS A 419 -9.00 7.74 -6.56
C CYS A 419 -9.63 6.70 -5.64
N TRP A 420 -8.98 6.32 -4.54
CA TRP A 420 -9.52 5.35 -3.59
C TRP A 420 -10.82 5.83 -2.91
N ASN A 421 -10.86 7.10 -2.51
CA ASN A 421 -12.08 7.69 -1.96
C ASN A 421 -13.18 7.80 -3.03
N ALA A 422 -12.82 8.07 -4.29
CA ALA A 422 -13.76 8.12 -5.40
C ALA A 422 -14.37 6.75 -5.72
N VAL A 423 -13.53 5.70 -5.80
CA VAL A 423 -13.97 4.30 -5.92
C VAL A 423 -14.98 4.01 -4.82
N TRP A 424 -14.62 4.32 -3.57
CA TRP A 424 -15.49 4.08 -2.42
C TRP A 424 -16.81 4.83 -2.51
N GLY A 425 -16.78 6.16 -2.66
CA GLY A 425 -17.95 7.04 -2.67
C GLY A 425 -18.93 6.72 -3.78
N ASN A 426 -18.44 6.28 -4.95
CA ASN A 426 -19.29 5.85 -6.06
C ASN A 426 -19.85 4.42 -5.90
N MET A 427 -19.37 3.65 -4.91
CA MET A 427 -19.89 2.33 -4.54
C MET A 427 -20.75 2.35 -3.25
N VAL A 428 -20.99 3.52 -2.63
CA VAL A 428 -21.91 3.66 -1.49
C VAL A 428 -23.34 3.86 -2.01
N GLY A 429 -24.25 2.92 -1.73
CA GLY A 429 -25.70 3.09 -1.86
C GLY A 429 -26.37 3.46 -0.53
N GLU A 430 -27.66 3.80 -0.56
CA GLU A 430 -28.43 4.19 0.64
C GLU A 430 -28.58 3.03 1.64
N LYS A 431 -28.63 3.37 2.95
CA LYS A 431 -28.56 2.43 4.09
C LYS A 431 -29.51 1.23 3.94
N GLY A 432 -29.00 0.00 4.11
CA GLY A 432 -29.82 -1.22 4.31
C GLY A 432 -29.48 -2.47 3.48
N SER A 433 -28.23 -2.69 3.04
CA SER A 433 -27.97 -3.65 1.93
C SER A 433 -26.88 -4.70 2.12
N ASN A 434 -26.78 -5.59 1.11
CA ASN A 434 -25.78 -6.64 1.00
C ASN A 434 -24.34 -6.09 0.87
N ASN A 435 -23.60 -6.11 1.99
CA ASN A 435 -22.16 -5.83 2.02
C ASN A 435 -21.30 -6.82 1.21
N ALA A 436 -21.82 -8.02 0.91
CA ALA A 436 -21.08 -9.12 0.27
C ALA A 436 -20.54 -8.78 -1.14
N SER A 437 -21.39 -8.27 -2.04
CA SER A 437 -20.98 -7.90 -3.41
C SER A 437 -19.99 -6.73 -3.42
N ARG A 438 -20.13 -5.78 -2.49
CA ARG A 438 -19.21 -4.63 -2.33
C ARG A 438 -17.84 -5.07 -1.84
N GLY A 439 -17.80 -5.98 -0.88
CA GLY A 439 -16.56 -6.59 -0.40
C GLY A 439 -15.80 -7.28 -1.53
N LEU A 440 -16.51 -8.06 -2.38
CA LEU A 440 -15.89 -8.69 -3.53
C LEU A 440 -15.31 -7.67 -4.52
N VAL A 441 -16.07 -6.63 -4.91
CA VAL A 441 -15.57 -5.60 -5.84
C VAL A 441 -14.34 -4.89 -5.26
N MET A 442 -14.34 -4.54 -3.97
CA MET A 442 -13.16 -3.98 -3.31
C MET A 442 -11.96 -4.92 -3.35
N THR A 443 -12.17 -6.22 -3.12
CA THR A 443 -11.10 -7.21 -3.21
C THR A 443 -10.53 -7.34 -4.61
N ILE A 444 -11.39 -7.30 -5.65
CA ILE A 444 -10.98 -7.34 -7.06
C ILE A 444 -10.20 -6.07 -7.44
N LEU A 445 -10.68 -4.89 -7.04
CA LEU A 445 -9.99 -3.63 -7.33
C LEU A 445 -8.63 -3.56 -6.64
N GLY A 446 -8.52 -3.94 -5.36
CA GLY A 446 -7.21 -3.98 -4.69
C GLY A 446 -6.30 -5.09 -5.22
N LEU A 447 -6.84 -6.21 -5.72
CA LEU A 447 -6.05 -7.22 -6.45
C LEU A 447 -5.43 -6.61 -7.72
N GLY A 448 -6.23 -5.88 -8.50
CA GLY A 448 -5.76 -5.17 -9.68
C GLY A 448 -4.68 -4.14 -9.34
N GLU A 449 -4.87 -3.36 -8.27
CA GLU A 449 -3.87 -2.40 -7.79
C GLU A 449 -2.56 -3.10 -7.43
N LEU A 450 -2.61 -4.23 -6.72
CA LEU A 450 -1.40 -4.97 -6.36
C LEU A 450 -0.71 -5.61 -7.56
N LEU A 451 -1.46 -6.04 -8.56
CA LEU A 451 -0.90 -6.51 -9.83
C LEU A 451 -0.13 -5.39 -10.54
N ILE A 452 -0.71 -4.19 -10.58
CA ILE A 452 -0.08 -2.99 -11.13
C ILE A 452 1.21 -2.68 -10.36
N LEU A 453 1.10 -2.61 -9.04
CA LEU A 453 2.23 -2.37 -8.14
C LEU A 453 3.38 -3.35 -8.35
N LEU A 454 3.06 -4.64 -8.41
CA LEU A 454 4.03 -5.70 -8.62
C LEU A 454 4.67 -5.59 -10.00
N SER A 455 3.86 -5.45 -11.06
CA SER A 455 4.36 -5.34 -12.43
C SER A 455 5.25 -4.11 -12.63
N SER A 456 4.85 -2.94 -12.15
CA SER A 456 5.64 -1.71 -12.19
C SER A 456 6.99 -1.84 -11.48
N ARG A 457 7.04 -2.53 -10.34
CA ARG A 457 8.29 -2.74 -9.60
C ARG A 457 9.23 -3.70 -10.31
N ILE A 458 8.69 -4.80 -10.83
CA ILE A 458 9.47 -5.76 -11.61
C ILE A 458 10.06 -5.06 -12.83
N LEU A 459 9.25 -4.25 -13.52
CA LEU A 459 9.68 -3.46 -14.67
C LEU A 459 10.75 -2.42 -14.28
N SER A 460 10.54 -1.70 -13.18
CA SER A 460 11.48 -0.69 -12.66
C SER A 460 12.84 -1.29 -12.32
N GLU A 461 12.87 -2.41 -11.62
CA GLU A 461 14.13 -3.06 -11.24
C GLU A 461 14.87 -3.62 -12.48
N GLY A 462 14.12 -4.19 -13.44
CA GLY A 462 14.68 -4.60 -14.73
C GLY A 462 15.28 -3.42 -15.53
N TYR A 463 14.56 -2.29 -15.52
CA TYR A 463 14.99 -1.04 -16.15
C TYR A 463 16.25 -0.50 -15.48
N LEU A 464 16.28 -0.42 -14.15
CA LEU A 464 17.40 0.06 -13.35
C LEU A 464 18.67 -0.78 -13.55
N ARG A 465 18.56 -2.10 -13.61
CA ARG A 465 19.70 -2.98 -13.89
C ARG A 465 20.28 -2.73 -15.27
N SER A 466 19.41 -2.61 -16.27
CA SER A 466 19.82 -2.31 -17.64
C SER A 466 20.46 -0.93 -17.74
N PHE A 467 19.92 0.05 -17.03
CA PHE A 467 20.46 1.40 -16.96
C PHE A 467 21.85 1.43 -16.31
N ARG A 468 22.03 0.76 -15.17
CA ARG A 468 23.34 0.66 -14.48
C ARG A 468 24.38 -0.03 -15.36
N ALA A 469 24.01 -1.10 -16.07
CA ALA A 469 24.88 -1.76 -17.03
C ALA A 469 25.27 -0.82 -18.19
N GLY A 470 24.31 -0.05 -18.71
CA GLY A 470 24.57 0.97 -19.73
C GLY A 470 25.52 2.07 -19.24
N LYS A 471 25.36 2.53 -17.99
CA LYS A 471 26.26 3.51 -17.38
C LYS A 471 27.68 2.97 -17.21
N ALA A 472 27.84 1.74 -16.72
CA ALA A 472 29.14 1.10 -16.57
C ALA A 472 29.84 0.86 -17.93
N ALA A 473 29.07 0.54 -18.98
CA ALA A 473 29.59 0.45 -20.35
C ALA A 473 30.15 1.79 -20.86
N VAL A 474 29.50 2.89 -20.51
CA VAL A 474 29.95 4.24 -20.88
C VAL A 474 31.19 4.65 -20.10
N GLU A 475 31.25 4.33 -18.81
CA GLU A 475 32.45 4.52 -17.98
C GLU A 475 33.65 3.70 -18.51
N SER A 476 33.42 2.64 -19.28
CA SER A 476 34.45 1.85 -19.97
C SER A 476 34.70 2.28 -21.42
N GLY A 477 34.13 3.41 -21.87
CA GLY A 477 34.41 4.04 -23.16
C GLY A 477 33.46 3.68 -24.30
N LEU A 478 32.39 2.92 -24.05
CA LEU A 478 31.36 2.63 -25.06
C LEU A 478 30.35 3.79 -25.20
N PRO A 479 29.73 3.99 -26.37
CA PRO A 479 28.68 5.00 -26.52
C PRO A 479 27.46 4.67 -25.67
N TYR A 480 26.72 5.70 -25.25
CA TYR A 480 25.50 5.52 -24.45
C TYR A 480 24.46 4.72 -25.27
N PRO A 481 23.74 3.74 -24.68
CA PRO A 481 22.88 2.82 -25.45
C PRO A 481 21.78 3.50 -26.29
N THR A 482 21.34 4.68 -25.85
CA THR A 482 20.33 5.49 -26.56
C THR A 482 20.92 6.75 -27.19
N ASP A 483 22.24 6.80 -27.37
CA ASP A 483 22.87 7.86 -28.13
C ASP A 483 22.29 7.88 -29.55
N ARG A 484 21.97 9.07 -30.05
CA ARG A 484 21.31 9.33 -31.34
C ARG A 484 19.86 8.80 -31.48
N MET A 485 19.25 8.26 -30.43
CA MET A 485 17.83 7.90 -30.46
C MET A 485 16.93 9.08 -30.09
N GLY A 486 15.85 9.28 -30.85
CA GLY A 486 14.77 10.21 -30.48
C GLY A 486 14.07 9.78 -29.18
N PHE A 487 13.36 10.71 -28.53
CA PHE A 487 12.74 10.49 -27.21
C PHE A 487 11.83 9.26 -27.15
N VAL A 488 10.97 9.08 -28.16
CA VAL A 488 10.03 7.95 -28.20
C VAL A 488 10.77 6.62 -28.35
N SER A 489 11.75 6.55 -29.26
CA SER A 489 12.55 5.35 -29.49
C SER A 489 13.41 5.00 -28.28
N SER A 490 14.03 5.99 -27.62
CA SER A 490 14.81 5.77 -26.40
C SER A 490 13.91 5.30 -25.26
N PHE A 491 12.71 5.86 -25.11
CA PHE A 491 11.74 5.42 -24.12
C PHE A 491 11.36 3.95 -24.31
N PHE A 492 10.92 3.55 -25.50
CA PHE A 492 10.54 2.16 -25.76
C PHE A 492 11.72 1.19 -25.69
N TYR A 493 12.92 1.61 -26.10
CA TYR A 493 14.14 0.82 -25.89
C TYR A 493 14.32 0.46 -24.42
N TRP A 494 14.25 1.45 -23.53
CA TRP A 494 14.44 1.20 -22.11
C TRP A 494 13.27 0.45 -21.45
N VAL A 495 12.03 0.69 -21.88
CA VAL A 495 10.87 -0.11 -21.43
C VAL A 495 11.05 -1.58 -21.83
N GLN A 496 11.46 -1.85 -23.06
CA GLN A 496 11.74 -3.22 -23.54
C GLN A 496 12.84 -3.89 -22.72
N ARG A 497 13.94 -3.17 -22.44
CA ARG A 497 15.00 -3.65 -21.54
C ARG A 497 14.47 -3.90 -20.13
N GLY A 498 13.58 -3.04 -19.65
CA GLY A 498 12.86 -3.20 -18.40
C GLY A 498 12.03 -4.48 -18.34
N VAL A 499 11.29 -4.81 -19.39
CA VAL A 499 10.48 -6.05 -19.47
C VAL A 499 11.38 -7.27 -19.44
N VAL A 500 12.38 -7.33 -20.33
CA VAL A 500 13.29 -8.49 -20.43
C VAL A 500 14.11 -8.67 -19.16
N GLY A 501 14.62 -7.57 -18.58
CA GLY A 501 15.33 -7.58 -17.31
C GLY A 501 14.42 -7.94 -16.14
N GLY A 502 13.19 -7.42 -16.14
CA GLY A 502 12.19 -7.62 -15.10
C GLY A 502 11.80 -9.09 -14.95
N SER A 503 11.58 -9.82 -16.05
CA SER A 503 11.30 -11.26 -15.97
C SER A 503 12.43 -12.04 -15.29
N LYS A 504 13.69 -11.71 -15.60
CA LYS A 504 14.87 -12.32 -14.95
C LYS A 504 15.00 -11.92 -13.48
N VAL A 505 14.65 -10.67 -13.15
CA VAL A 505 14.59 -10.18 -11.76
C VAL A 505 13.56 -10.99 -10.99
N PHE A 506 12.35 -11.12 -11.52
CA PHE A 506 11.24 -11.78 -10.83
C PHE A 506 11.55 -13.25 -10.52
N VAL A 507 12.08 -14.02 -11.48
CA VAL A 507 12.51 -15.39 -11.19
C VAL A 507 13.65 -15.39 -10.16
N GLY A 508 14.58 -14.44 -10.28
CA GLY A 508 15.73 -14.31 -9.40
C GLY A 508 15.43 -13.88 -7.96
N VAL A 509 14.22 -13.36 -7.65
CA VAL A 509 13.87 -13.03 -6.26
C VAL A 509 13.53 -14.28 -5.44
N PHE A 510 13.13 -15.39 -6.07
CA PHE A 510 12.88 -16.67 -5.39
C PHE A 510 14.19 -17.43 -5.12
N THR A 511 15.11 -16.80 -4.38
CA THR A 511 16.43 -17.36 -4.09
C THR A 511 16.50 -18.02 -2.72
N THR A 512 17.20 -19.15 -2.65
CA THR A 512 17.61 -19.81 -1.40
C THR A 512 18.97 -19.28 -0.91
N ASP A 513 19.73 -18.60 -1.77
CA ASP A 513 20.99 -17.94 -1.44
C ASP A 513 20.88 -16.44 -1.75
N VAL A 514 20.41 -15.69 -0.74
CA VAL A 514 20.25 -14.23 -0.84
C VAL A 514 21.61 -13.55 -0.91
N ARG A 515 22.63 -14.10 -0.27
CA ARG A 515 23.95 -13.48 -0.20
C ARG A 515 24.60 -13.42 -1.57
N THR A 516 24.72 -14.57 -2.23
CA THR A 516 25.29 -14.64 -3.58
C THR A 516 24.51 -13.76 -4.55
N LYS A 517 23.19 -13.68 -4.40
CA LYS A 517 22.35 -12.84 -5.25
C LYS A 517 22.58 -11.33 -5.09
N VAL A 518 22.93 -10.91 -3.89
CA VAL A 518 23.05 -9.50 -3.51
C VAL A 518 24.48 -8.99 -3.71
N MET A 519 25.48 -9.89 -3.76
CA MET A 519 26.89 -9.56 -4.02
C MET A 519 27.29 -9.58 -5.50
N VAL A 520 26.40 -10.06 -6.40
CA VAL A 520 26.57 -10.07 -7.86
C VAL A 520 25.76 -8.92 -8.47
#